data_AF-A0A7R7DN53-F1
#
_entry.id   AF-A0A7R7DN53-F1
#
_cell.length_a   1.000
_cell.length_b   1.000
_cell.length_c   1.000
_cell.angle_alpha   90.00
_cell.angle_beta   90.00
_cell.angle_gamma   90.00
#
_symmetry.space_group_name_H-M   'P 1'
#
loop_
_entity.id
_entity.type
_entity.pdbx_description
1 polymer ?
#
loop_
_entity_poly.entity_id
_entity_poly.type
_entity_poly.pdbx_seq_one_letter_code
_entity_poly.pdbx_strand_id
1 'polypeptide(L)'
;MTSLRNITSGSDTAILDAARESVLQVGVRRTTATEVARRAGVSRMTLYRRFGDVEQLLVALLTREIGMLLADLAGQTDGLGSGRQRLVELSLRGVDRLAADPLLARLIELDPELLLPYLVDRAGTSQQEARLALAAVLAEGQADGSVRHTDSDAVGWVLLVVLQAFVFGARMLAAQTDPATVRTELGILLDRYLAP
;
A
#
# COMPACT_ATOMS: atom_id res chain seq x y z
N MET A 1 1.82 23.14 2.93
CA MET A 1 3.27 22.82 2.93
C MET A 1 3.69 22.38 4.32
N THR A 2 3.33 21.15 4.71
CA THR A 2 3.80 20.55 5.97
C THR A 2 4.84 19.50 5.61
N SER A 3 6.05 19.74 6.07
CA SER A 3 7.31 19.17 5.60
C SER A 3 7.42 17.67 5.89
N LEU A 4 7.63 16.87 4.84
CA LEU A 4 7.99 15.45 4.81
C LEU A 4 9.39 15.14 5.42
N ARG A 5 9.88 15.94 6.39
CA ARG A 5 11.25 15.85 6.92
C ARG A 5 11.40 15.15 8.27
N ASN A 6 10.37 14.56 8.85
CA ASN A 6 10.57 13.66 9.99
C ASN A 6 10.86 12.26 9.48
N ILE A 7 12.09 12.08 8.96
CA ILE A 7 12.73 10.78 8.87
C ILE A 7 12.59 10.17 10.27
N THR A 8 11.79 9.12 10.38
CA THR A 8 11.52 8.37 11.60
C THR A 8 12.81 8.25 12.40
N SER A 9 12.85 8.81 13.60
CA SER A 9 14.00 8.64 14.50
C SER A 9 14.34 7.16 14.60
N GLY A 10 15.60 6.75 14.82
CA GLY A 10 15.96 5.32 14.89
C GLY A 10 15.08 4.51 15.86
N SER A 11 14.53 5.16 16.89
CA SER A 11 13.53 4.60 17.80
C SER A 11 12.17 4.30 17.15
N ASP A 12 11.70 5.10 16.21
CA ASP A 12 10.42 4.86 15.53
C ASP A 12 10.52 3.67 14.59
N THR A 13 11.62 3.58 13.84
CA THR A 13 11.89 2.42 12.98
C THR A 13 11.88 1.14 13.81
N ALA A 14 12.60 1.13 14.95
CA ALA A 14 12.62 -0.02 15.86
C ALA A 14 11.23 -0.37 16.44
N ILE A 15 10.41 0.64 16.78
CA ILE A 15 9.04 0.42 17.27
C ILE A 15 8.16 -0.17 16.17
N LEU A 16 8.22 0.35 14.95
CA LEU A 16 7.43 -0.12 13.83
C LEU A 16 7.87 -1.53 13.38
N ASP A 17 9.16 -1.85 13.42
CA ASP A 17 9.66 -3.20 13.17
C ASP A 17 9.17 -4.20 14.23
N ALA A 18 9.26 -3.84 15.51
CA ALA A 18 8.70 -4.64 16.60
C ALA A 18 7.19 -4.84 16.49
N ALA A 19 6.46 -3.81 16.01
CA ALA A 19 5.04 -3.91 15.74
C ALA A 19 4.77 -4.90 14.59
N ARG A 20 5.51 -4.80 13.48
CA ARG A 20 5.41 -5.72 12.34
C ARG A 20 5.60 -7.17 12.78
N GLU A 21 6.66 -7.45 13.52
CA GLU A 21 6.93 -8.79 14.06
C GLU A 21 5.81 -9.29 14.99
N SER A 22 5.24 -8.40 15.81
CA SER A 22 4.15 -8.75 16.71
C SER A 22 2.89 -9.13 15.94
N VAL A 23 2.51 -8.33 14.94
CA VAL A 23 1.35 -8.62 14.08
C VAL A 23 1.55 -9.92 13.31
N LEU A 24 2.74 -10.15 12.74
CA LEU A 24 3.03 -11.39 12.03
C LEU A 24 2.90 -12.62 12.94
N GLN A 25 3.31 -12.51 14.21
CA GLN A 25 3.26 -13.62 15.14
C GLN A 25 1.84 -13.89 15.67
N VAL A 26 1.11 -12.86 16.11
CA VAL A 26 -0.13 -13.05 16.87
C VAL A 26 -1.38 -12.38 16.29
N GLY A 27 -1.26 -11.64 15.18
CA GLY A 27 -2.32 -10.82 14.61
C GLY A 27 -2.44 -9.45 15.28
N VAL A 28 -3.27 -8.58 14.72
CA VAL A 28 -3.45 -7.21 15.23
C VAL A 28 -4.11 -7.21 16.60
N ARG A 29 -5.25 -7.88 16.76
CA ARG A 29 -6.02 -7.84 18.02
C ARG A 29 -5.26 -8.35 19.24
N ARG A 30 -4.27 -9.22 19.05
CA ARG A 30 -3.44 -9.77 20.14
C ARG A 30 -2.12 -9.02 20.34
N THR A 31 -1.81 -8.07 19.47
CA THR A 31 -0.62 -7.23 19.62
C THR A 31 -0.84 -6.23 20.76
N THR A 32 0.10 -6.16 21.70
CA THR A 32 0.01 -5.26 22.87
C THR A 32 1.14 -4.24 22.88
N ALA A 33 0.85 -3.02 23.34
CA ALA A 33 1.88 -1.98 23.51
C ALA A 33 3.02 -2.44 24.44
N THR A 34 2.71 -3.27 25.43
CA THR A 34 3.72 -3.86 26.34
C THR A 34 4.72 -4.72 25.58
N GLU A 35 4.22 -5.64 24.74
CA GLU A 35 5.09 -6.55 23.98
C GLU A 35 5.90 -5.81 22.91
N VAL A 36 5.25 -4.88 22.18
CA VAL A 36 5.96 -4.05 21.19
C VAL A 36 7.06 -3.22 21.84
N ALA A 37 6.75 -2.54 22.95
CA ALA A 37 7.74 -1.73 23.67
C ALA A 37 8.93 -2.57 24.16
N ARG A 38 8.64 -3.77 24.69
CA ARG A 38 9.67 -4.73 25.14
C ARG A 38 10.58 -5.15 23.97
N ARG A 39 10.02 -5.48 22.81
CA ARG A 39 10.79 -5.86 21.61
C ARG A 39 11.61 -4.71 21.05
N ALA A 40 11.02 -3.51 21.00
CA ALA A 40 11.69 -2.31 20.51
C ALA A 40 12.73 -1.73 21.48
N GLY A 41 12.85 -2.28 22.70
CA GLY A 41 13.78 -1.78 23.72
C GLY A 41 13.41 -0.40 24.28
N VAL A 42 12.11 -0.04 24.26
CA VAL A 42 11.61 1.25 24.75
C VAL A 42 10.62 1.08 25.90
N SER A 43 10.34 2.16 26.64
CA SER A 43 9.26 2.15 27.63
C SER A 43 7.88 2.29 26.97
N ARG A 44 6.83 1.75 27.60
CA ARG A 44 5.42 1.95 27.15
C ARG A 44 5.05 3.42 27.02
N MET A 45 5.54 4.25 27.95
CA MET A 45 5.34 5.71 27.92
C MET A 45 5.96 6.34 26.66
N THR A 46 7.11 5.84 26.21
CA THR A 46 7.74 6.32 24.96
C THR A 46 6.91 5.91 23.76
N LEU A 47 6.43 4.66 23.70
CA LEU A 47 5.55 4.20 22.62
C LEU A 47 4.28 5.05 22.52
N TYR A 48 3.55 5.24 23.63
CA TYR A 48 2.32 6.05 23.64
C TYR A 48 2.57 7.53 23.33
N ARG A 49 3.70 8.11 23.78
CA ARG A 49 4.04 9.49 23.41
C ARG A 49 4.31 9.66 21.91
N ARG A 50 4.81 8.62 21.24
CA ARG A 50 5.14 8.66 19.80
C ARG A 50 3.96 8.35 18.90
N PHE A 51 3.16 7.36 19.28
CA PHE A 51 2.11 6.80 18.42
C PHE A 51 0.71 6.91 18.99
N GLY A 52 0.52 7.44 20.20
CA GLY A 52 -0.80 7.56 20.83
C GLY A 52 -1.29 6.24 21.42
N ASP A 53 -1.67 5.30 20.57
CA ASP A 53 -2.17 3.98 20.94
C ASP A 53 -1.70 2.88 19.96
N VAL A 54 -2.14 1.64 20.17
CA VAL A 54 -1.77 0.50 19.32
C VAL A 54 -2.42 0.61 17.93
N GLU A 55 -3.62 1.17 17.83
CA GLU A 55 -4.32 1.32 16.53
C GLU A 55 -3.59 2.33 15.64
N GLN A 56 -3.25 3.49 16.19
CA GLN A 56 -2.45 4.52 15.52
C GLN A 56 -1.05 4.03 15.15
N LEU A 57 -0.42 3.21 16.02
CA LEU A 57 0.84 2.52 15.70
C LEU A 57 0.70 1.61 14.47
N LEU A 58 -0.42 0.91 14.33
CA LEU A 58 -0.67 0.02 13.19
C LEU A 58 -0.95 0.80 11.90
N VAL A 59 -1.68 1.91 11.98
CA VAL A 59 -1.85 2.84 10.85
C VAL A 59 -0.48 3.38 10.40
N ALA A 60 0.38 3.77 11.34
CA ALA A 60 1.73 4.22 11.04
C ALA A 60 2.59 3.10 10.41
N LEU A 61 2.47 1.87 10.91
CA LEU A 61 3.13 0.69 10.32
C LEU A 61 2.69 0.49 8.87
N LEU A 62 1.39 0.39 8.60
CA LEU A 62 0.88 0.19 7.24
C LEU A 62 1.27 1.33 6.30
N THR A 63 1.24 2.57 6.80
CA THR A 63 1.69 3.75 6.03
C THR A 63 3.17 3.64 5.67
N ARG A 64 4.03 3.23 6.60
CA ARG A 64 5.45 3.00 6.33
C ARG A 64 5.65 1.88 5.31
N GLU A 65 5.03 0.72 5.51
CA GLU A 65 5.20 -0.44 4.61
C GLU A 65 4.78 -0.10 3.18
N ILE A 66 3.62 0.54 3.01
CA ILE A 66 3.12 0.96 1.70
C ILE A 66 4.02 2.05 1.10
N GLY A 67 4.47 3.03 1.88
CA GLY A 67 5.38 4.07 1.40
C GLY A 67 6.72 3.49 0.89
N MET A 68 7.31 2.55 1.62
CA MET A 68 8.54 1.87 1.20
C MET A 68 8.33 1.06 -0.10
N LEU A 69 7.21 0.34 -0.20
CA LEU A 69 6.86 -0.40 -1.40
C LEU A 69 6.68 0.51 -2.62
N LEU A 70 5.97 1.63 -2.46
CA LEU A 70 5.75 2.58 -3.56
C LEU A 70 7.06 3.22 -4.02
N ALA A 71 7.95 3.57 -3.08
CA ALA A 71 9.27 4.13 -3.41
C ALA A 71 10.16 3.13 -4.16
N ASP A 72 10.19 1.86 -3.73
CA ASP A 72 10.91 0.79 -4.41
C ASP A 72 10.37 0.56 -5.83
N LEU A 73 9.05 0.46 -5.98
CA LEU A 73 8.41 0.26 -7.28
C LEU A 73 8.66 1.42 -8.24
N ALA A 74 8.57 2.67 -7.76
CA ALA A 74 8.86 3.85 -8.57
C ALA A 74 10.30 3.83 -9.10
N GLY A 75 11.27 3.43 -8.27
CA GLY A 75 12.67 3.29 -8.70
C GLY A 75 12.88 2.18 -9.74
N GLN A 76 12.11 1.09 -9.66
CA GLN A 76 12.23 -0.04 -10.59
C GLN A 76 11.51 0.16 -11.92
N THR A 77 10.51 1.04 -11.98
CA THR A 77 9.79 1.38 -13.21
C THR A 77 10.31 2.63 -13.88
N ASP A 78 11.24 3.34 -13.25
CA ASP A 78 11.91 4.48 -13.86
C ASP A 78 12.61 4.09 -15.16
N GLY A 79 12.50 4.96 -16.17
CA GLY A 79 13.01 4.71 -17.52
C GLY A 79 12.30 3.64 -18.37
N LEU A 80 11.23 2.98 -17.89
CA LEU A 80 10.48 2.02 -18.70
C LEU A 80 9.54 2.73 -19.70
N GLY A 81 9.94 2.80 -20.97
CA GLY A 81 9.01 3.12 -22.07
C GLY A 81 8.17 4.39 -21.86
N SER A 82 6.89 4.34 -22.24
CA SER A 82 5.96 5.46 -22.04
C SER A 82 5.36 5.50 -20.63
N GLY A 83 4.82 6.65 -20.22
CA GLY A 83 4.12 6.81 -18.94
C GLY A 83 2.98 5.82 -18.75
N ARG A 84 2.23 5.47 -19.81
CA ARG A 84 1.24 4.38 -19.77
C ARG A 84 1.88 3.04 -19.42
N GLN A 85 2.99 2.67 -20.07
CA GLN A 85 3.69 1.40 -19.80
C GLN A 85 4.22 1.36 -18.36
N ARG A 86 4.78 2.47 -17.87
CA ARG A 86 5.18 2.59 -16.45
C ARG A 86 4.02 2.41 -15.50
N LEU A 87 2.88 3.05 -15.78
CA LEU A 87 1.71 2.98 -14.91
C LEU A 87 1.13 1.57 -14.84
N VAL A 88 1.03 0.89 -15.98
CA VAL A 88 0.58 -0.50 -16.05
C VAL A 88 1.53 -1.41 -15.26
N GLU A 89 2.85 -1.30 -15.49
CA GLU A 89 3.81 -2.16 -14.81
C GLU A 89 3.90 -1.89 -13.30
N LEU A 90 3.89 -0.61 -12.89
CA LEU A 90 3.85 -0.22 -11.48
C LEU A 90 2.60 -0.78 -10.79
N SER A 91 1.45 -0.71 -11.46
CA SER A 91 0.19 -1.21 -10.94
C SER A 91 0.22 -2.73 -10.76
N LEU A 92 0.70 -3.46 -11.76
CA LEU A 92 0.76 -4.92 -11.73
C LEU A 92 1.76 -5.43 -10.67
N ARG A 93 2.97 -4.84 -10.61
CA ARG A 93 3.94 -5.17 -9.56
C ARG A 93 3.42 -4.80 -8.17
N GLY A 94 2.73 -3.67 -8.04
CA GLY A 94 2.09 -3.26 -6.80
C GLY A 94 1.09 -4.30 -6.29
N VAL A 95 0.21 -4.78 -7.18
CA VAL A 95 -0.73 -5.86 -6.87
C VAL A 95 0.00 -7.12 -6.45
N ASP A 96 0.98 -7.59 -7.23
CA ASP A 96 1.74 -8.81 -6.95
C ASP A 96 2.43 -8.74 -5.57
N ARG A 97 3.09 -7.61 -5.27
CA ARG A 97 3.85 -7.41 -4.03
C ARG A 97 2.95 -7.30 -2.81
N LEU A 98 1.83 -6.57 -2.91
CA LEU A 98 0.88 -6.42 -1.81
C LEU A 98 0.11 -7.73 -1.56
N ALA A 99 -0.32 -8.42 -2.62
CA ALA A 99 -1.02 -9.71 -2.50
C ALA A 99 -0.13 -10.80 -1.86
N ALA A 100 1.19 -10.72 -2.05
CA ALA A 100 2.16 -11.62 -1.45
C ALA A 100 2.69 -11.17 -0.07
N ASP A 101 2.29 -9.99 0.42
CA ASP A 101 2.84 -9.44 1.66
C ASP A 101 2.30 -10.20 2.89
N PRO A 102 3.17 -10.79 3.74
CA PRO A 102 2.73 -11.52 4.92
C PRO A 102 1.94 -10.68 5.94
N LEU A 103 2.25 -9.39 6.07
CA LEU A 103 1.51 -8.49 6.98
C LEU A 103 0.08 -8.31 6.48
N LEU A 104 -0.09 -8.07 5.18
CA LEU A 104 -1.41 -7.90 4.58
C LEU A 104 -2.21 -9.21 4.64
N ALA A 105 -1.56 -10.34 4.32
CA ALA A 105 -2.17 -11.65 4.45
C ALA A 105 -2.68 -11.91 5.88
N ARG A 106 -1.86 -11.60 6.90
CA ARG A 106 -2.27 -11.76 8.30
C ARG A 106 -3.43 -10.84 8.69
N LEU A 107 -3.44 -9.61 8.21
CA LEU A 107 -4.51 -8.65 8.46
C LEU A 107 -5.84 -9.13 7.84
N ILE A 108 -5.81 -9.64 6.61
CA ILE A 108 -7.00 -10.21 5.94
C ILE A 108 -7.49 -11.48 6.65
N GLU A 109 -6.58 -12.34 7.10
CA GLU A 109 -6.94 -13.63 7.72
C GLU A 109 -7.47 -13.50 9.14
N LEU A 110 -6.86 -12.62 9.95
CA LEU A 110 -7.11 -12.58 11.39
C LEU A 110 -7.96 -11.40 11.83
N ASP A 111 -7.90 -10.28 11.10
CA ASP A 111 -8.51 -9.02 11.52
C ASP A 111 -9.15 -8.24 10.33
N PRO A 112 -9.95 -8.89 9.44
CA PRO A 112 -10.44 -8.27 8.19
C PRO A 112 -11.34 -7.04 8.41
N GLU A 113 -12.04 -6.95 9.53
CA GLU A 113 -12.87 -5.81 9.90
C GLU A 113 -12.09 -4.50 10.05
N LEU A 114 -10.77 -4.57 10.27
CA LEU A 114 -9.92 -3.39 10.32
C LEU A 114 -9.70 -2.77 8.94
N LEU A 115 -9.90 -3.55 7.88
CA LEU A 115 -9.79 -3.10 6.48
C LEU A 115 -11.10 -2.53 5.96
N LEU A 116 -12.25 -2.93 6.52
CA LEU A 116 -13.57 -2.51 6.02
C LEU A 116 -13.73 -0.99 5.89
N PRO A 117 -13.37 -0.14 6.88
CA PRO A 117 -13.50 1.31 6.74
C PRO A 117 -12.73 1.87 5.54
N TYR A 118 -11.61 1.24 5.20
CA TYR A 118 -10.75 1.62 4.08
C TYR A 118 -11.25 1.13 2.73
N LEU A 119 -12.26 0.24 2.72
CA LEU A 119 -12.93 -0.24 1.51
C LEU A 119 -14.21 0.53 1.22
N VAL A 120 -14.92 0.99 2.25
CA VAL A 120 -16.31 1.50 2.09
C VAL A 120 -16.56 2.92 2.57
N ASP A 121 -15.73 3.46 3.47
CA ASP A 121 -16.09 4.69 4.22
C ASP A 121 -15.06 5.82 4.06
N ARG A 122 -13.76 5.50 4.16
CA ARG A 122 -12.72 6.54 4.20
C ARG A 122 -11.39 6.16 3.57
N ALA A 123 -10.72 7.17 3.05
CA ALA A 123 -9.34 7.12 2.58
C ALA A 123 -8.34 7.27 3.75
N GLY A 124 -7.49 6.27 3.96
CA GLY A 124 -6.36 6.34 4.91
C GLY A 124 -5.12 7.01 4.32
N THR A 125 -4.13 7.34 5.16
CA THR A 125 -2.87 7.96 4.72
C THR A 125 -2.16 7.11 3.66
N SER A 126 -2.09 5.79 3.84
CA SER A 126 -1.47 4.89 2.86
C SER A 126 -2.16 4.91 1.48
N GLN A 127 -3.49 5.04 1.45
CA GLN A 127 -4.25 5.18 0.20
C GLN A 127 -3.98 6.53 -0.46
N GLN A 128 -3.84 7.59 0.33
CA GLN A 128 -3.49 8.90 -0.22
C GLN A 128 -2.09 8.87 -0.85
N GLU A 129 -1.11 8.23 -0.20
CA GLU A 129 0.24 8.03 -0.76
C GLU A 129 0.20 7.22 -2.06
N ALA A 130 -0.53 6.09 -2.08
CA ALA A 130 -0.70 5.27 -3.28
C ALA A 130 -1.37 6.04 -4.43
N ARG A 131 -2.42 6.79 -4.13
CA ARG A 131 -3.08 7.66 -5.12
C ARG A 131 -2.12 8.70 -5.68
N LEU A 132 -1.36 9.38 -4.82
CA LEU A 132 -0.41 10.40 -5.27
C LEU A 132 0.65 9.81 -6.21
N ALA A 133 1.16 8.62 -5.90
CA ALA A 133 2.09 7.90 -6.76
C ALA A 133 1.45 7.56 -8.13
N LEU A 134 0.22 7.06 -8.14
CA LEU A 134 -0.50 6.77 -9.39
C LEU A 134 -0.77 8.05 -10.21
N ALA A 135 -1.20 9.13 -9.57
CA ALA A 135 -1.49 10.42 -10.20
C ALA A 135 -0.24 11.06 -10.83
N ALA A 136 0.94 10.89 -10.21
CA ALA A 136 2.20 11.37 -10.77
C ALA A 136 2.53 10.68 -12.11
N VAL A 137 2.46 9.34 -12.15
CA VAL A 137 2.75 8.59 -13.38
C VAL A 137 1.66 8.79 -14.44
N LEU A 138 0.40 8.97 -14.03
CA LEU A 138 -0.69 9.38 -14.92
C LEU A 138 -0.37 10.71 -15.63
N ALA A 139 0.09 11.71 -14.89
CA ALA A 139 0.43 13.02 -15.45
C ALA A 139 1.59 12.93 -16.45
N GLU A 140 2.60 12.08 -16.18
CA GLU A 140 3.68 11.81 -17.12
C GLU A 140 3.17 11.16 -18.42
N GLY A 141 2.29 10.17 -18.30
CA GLY A 141 1.68 9.52 -19.47
C GLY A 141 0.75 10.43 -20.27
N GLN A 142 0.14 11.43 -19.64
CA GLN A 142 -0.60 12.46 -20.37
C GLN A 142 0.34 13.43 -21.08
N ALA A 143 1.46 13.78 -20.45
CA ALA A 143 2.45 14.69 -21.01
C ALA A 143 3.15 14.08 -22.24
N ASP A 144 3.40 12.77 -22.26
CA ASP A 144 3.96 12.06 -23.41
C ASP A 144 2.92 11.57 -24.43
N GLY A 145 1.63 11.83 -24.17
CA GLY A 145 0.51 11.46 -25.03
C GLY A 145 0.17 9.98 -25.06
N SER A 146 0.78 9.15 -24.20
CA SER A 146 0.48 7.71 -24.13
C SER A 146 -0.76 7.37 -23.31
N VAL A 147 -1.23 8.31 -22.47
CA VAL A 147 -2.46 8.21 -21.67
C VAL A 147 -3.47 9.26 -22.13
N ARG A 148 -4.76 8.86 -22.25
CA ARG A 148 -5.86 9.78 -22.56
C ARG A 148 -5.92 10.99 -21.62
N HIS A 149 -6.34 12.14 -22.15
CA HIS A 149 -6.58 13.33 -21.34
C HIS A 149 -7.76 13.09 -20.38
N THR A 150 -7.52 13.29 -19.09
CA THR A 150 -8.47 13.00 -18.01
C THR A 150 -8.07 13.73 -16.73
N ASP A 151 -8.95 13.77 -15.74
CA ASP A 151 -8.61 14.25 -14.41
C ASP A 151 -7.78 13.19 -13.69
N SER A 152 -6.47 13.46 -13.55
CA SER A 152 -5.52 12.53 -12.93
C SER A 152 -5.83 12.24 -11.45
N ASP A 153 -6.51 13.14 -10.74
CA ASP A 153 -6.89 12.89 -9.35
C ASP A 153 -8.03 11.87 -9.27
N ALA A 154 -9.09 12.10 -10.05
CA ALA A 154 -10.22 11.19 -10.14
C ALA A 154 -9.79 9.81 -10.66
N VAL A 155 -8.96 9.75 -11.71
CA VAL A 155 -8.46 8.48 -12.25
C VAL A 155 -7.50 7.79 -11.28
N GLY A 156 -6.70 8.54 -10.51
CA GLY A 156 -5.88 7.96 -9.44
C GLY A 156 -6.71 7.19 -8.41
N TRP A 157 -7.87 7.72 -7.99
CA TRP A 157 -8.80 7.00 -7.10
C TRP A 157 -9.43 5.77 -7.77
N VAL A 158 -9.88 5.88 -9.02
CA VAL A 158 -10.46 4.75 -9.76
C VAL A 158 -9.45 3.62 -9.87
N LEU A 159 -8.22 3.91 -10.27
CA LEU A 159 -7.16 2.92 -10.35
C LEU A 159 -6.87 2.31 -8.97
N LEU A 160 -6.77 3.12 -7.92
CA LEU A 160 -6.54 2.61 -6.58
C LEU A 160 -7.61 1.59 -6.15
N VAL A 161 -8.89 1.91 -6.32
CA VAL A 161 -10.00 1.01 -5.96
C VAL A 161 -9.98 -0.28 -6.79
N VAL A 162 -9.71 -0.16 -8.10
CA VAL A 162 -9.56 -1.34 -8.97
C VAL A 162 -8.42 -2.21 -8.46
N LEU A 163 -7.22 -1.66 -8.26
CA LEU A 163 -6.05 -2.42 -7.80
C LEU A 163 -6.27 -3.05 -6.41
N GLN A 164 -6.94 -2.34 -5.49
CA GLN A 164 -7.32 -2.88 -4.18
C GLN A 164 -8.20 -4.12 -4.30
N ALA A 165 -9.15 -4.15 -5.26
CA ALA A 165 -9.99 -5.32 -5.47
C ALA A 165 -9.15 -6.56 -5.87
N PHE A 166 -8.09 -6.39 -6.66
CA PHE A 166 -7.18 -7.47 -7.00
C PHE A 166 -6.27 -7.87 -5.83
N VAL A 167 -5.80 -6.92 -5.02
CA VAL A 167 -4.99 -7.19 -3.83
C VAL A 167 -5.79 -7.99 -2.79
N PHE A 168 -6.96 -7.51 -2.39
CA PHE A 168 -7.78 -8.17 -1.37
C PHE A 168 -8.48 -9.43 -1.91
N GLY A 169 -8.80 -9.45 -3.20
CA GLY A 169 -9.40 -10.59 -3.89
C GLY A 169 -8.40 -11.68 -4.32
N ALA A 170 -7.09 -11.47 -4.16
CA ALA A 170 -6.06 -12.35 -4.72
C ALA A 170 -6.24 -13.83 -4.35
N ARG A 171 -6.49 -14.13 -3.07
CA ARG A 171 -6.71 -15.50 -2.58
C ARG A 171 -7.98 -16.12 -3.16
N MET A 172 -9.05 -15.34 -3.28
CA MET A 172 -10.30 -15.79 -3.90
C MET A 172 -10.07 -16.08 -5.38
N LEU A 173 -9.43 -15.17 -6.12
CA LEU A 173 -9.13 -15.34 -7.54
C LEU A 173 -8.24 -16.57 -7.79
N ALA A 174 -7.19 -16.76 -6.98
CA ALA A 174 -6.29 -17.90 -7.08
C ALA A 174 -6.98 -19.26 -6.80
N ALA A 175 -8.10 -19.27 -6.07
CA ALA A 175 -8.91 -20.48 -5.88
C ALA A 175 -9.78 -20.81 -7.09
N GLN A 176 -10.06 -19.82 -7.95
CA GLN A 176 -10.97 -19.96 -9.09
C GLN A 176 -10.23 -20.11 -10.43
N THR A 177 -9.04 -19.53 -10.57
CA THR A 177 -8.29 -19.49 -11.82
C THR A 177 -6.79 -19.27 -11.59
N ASP A 178 -6.00 -19.45 -12.65
CA ASP A 178 -4.56 -19.21 -12.64
C ASP A 178 -4.22 -17.72 -12.38
N PRO A 179 -3.41 -17.41 -11.35
CA PRO A 179 -2.98 -16.05 -11.06
C PRO A 179 -2.28 -15.33 -12.23
N ALA A 180 -1.52 -16.05 -13.07
CA ALA A 180 -0.85 -15.43 -14.21
C ALA A 180 -1.85 -14.96 -15.29
N THR A 181 -2.94 -15.71 -15.46
CA THR A 181 -4.07 -15.30 -16.31
C THR A 181 -4.73 -14.04 -15.76
N VAL A 182 -5.02 -13.98 -14.45
CA VAL A 182 -5.59 -12.78 -13.80
C VAL A 182 -4.70 -11.55 -13.97
N ARG A 183 -3.39 -11.72 -13.77
CA ARG A 183 -2.41 -10.65 -13.94
C ARG A 183 -2.39 -10.12 -15.38
N THR A 184 -2.49 -11.02 -16.36
CA THR A 184 -2.56 -10.66 -17.78
C THR A 184 -3.82 -9.86 -18.10
N GLU A 185 -4.98 -10.33 -17.64
CA GLU A 185 -6.27 -9.63 -17.84
C GLU A 185 -6.30 -8.25 -17.18
N LEU A 186 -5.74 -8.12 -15.97
CA LEU A 186 -5.58 -6.81 -15.32
C LEU A 186 -4.70 -5.88 -16.15
N GLY A 187 -3.59 -6.39 -16.71
CA GLY A 187 -2.72 -5.60 -17.58
C GLY A 187 -3.44 -5.08 -18.83
N ILE A 188 -4.23 -5.94 -19.48
CA ILE A 188 -5.05 -5.57 -20.64
C ILE A 188 -6.11 -4.53 -20.26
N LEU A 189 -6.78 -4.72 -19.13
CA LEU A 189 -7.79 -3.80 -18.61
C LEU A 189 -7.20 -2.40 -18.40
N LEU A 190 -6.05 -2.32 -17.74
CA LEU A 190 -5.36 -1.06 -17.45
C LEU A 190 -4.87 -0.39 -18.74
N ASP A 191 -4.17 -1.11 -19.61
CA ASP A 191 -3.62 -0.55 -20.85
C ASP A 191 -4.74 0.00 -21.75
N ARG A 192 -5.84 -0.74 -21.91
CA ARG A 192 -7.00 -0.29 -22.72
C ARG A 192 -7.73 0.88 -22.09
N TYR A 193 -7.92 0.88 -20.77
CA TYR A 193 -8.60 1.97 -20.07
C TYR A 193 -7.82 3.29 -20.15
N LEU A 194 -6.49 3.21 -20.22
CA LEU A 194 -5.59 4.36 -20.24
C LEU A 194 -5.27 4.86 -21.64
N ALA A 195 -5.48 4.06 -22.70
CA ALA A 195 -5.14 4.42 -24.07
C ALA A 195 -5.86 5.72 -24.55
N PRO A 196 -5.20 6.56 -25.38
CA PRO A 196 -5.77 7.78 -25.96
C PRO A 196 -7.05 7.58 -26.76
#